data_AF-A0A4U5VNJ8-F1
#
_entry.id   AF-A0A4U5VNJ8-F1
#
_cell.length_a   1.000
_cell.length_b   1.000
_cell.length_c   1.000
_cell.angle_alpha   90.00
_cell.angle_beta   90.00
_cell.angle_gamma   90.00
#
_symmetry.space_group_name_H-M   'P 1'
#
loop_
_entity.id
_entity.type
_entity.pdbx_description
1 polymer ?
#
loop_
_entity_poly.entity_id
_entity_poly.type
_entity_poly.pdbx_seq_one_letter_code
_entity_poly.pdbx_strand_id
1 'polypeptide(L)'
;MPTEGTAAISEAQLESPSFPVNWKTVELSPDETFQPYIAAVISPSLFYLLSPNQVDQQKLQELMMELAAYCSNNQASLSSATLSRPAPGAACCAQFSNDKNWYRAVVLEVGENELSVIYADYGNTEKVPVSCIMPIPTHLLQLPFCIARCTLTGKEHFPAVWPEDVQQLFQTMLLNGVLATVQSFDGSANVLSVILPTQMGGGQLTAMILDALQAQAKSNPCRSAQGAEQSDSSTSAASTRVTPDCVQPKSTP
;
A
#
# COMPACT_ATOMS: atom_id res chain seq x y z
N MET A 1 25.45 27.75 -48.48
CA MET A 1 24.10 27.37 -48.01
C MET A 1 24.10 25.90 -47.64
N PRO A 2 24.36 25.52 -46.38
CA PRO A 2 23.97 24.22 -45.88
C PRO A 2 22.69 24.37 -45.04
N THR A 3 21.61 23.74 -45.47
CA THR A 3 20.40 23.56 -44.66
C THR A 3 20.65 22.47 -43.64
N GLU A 4 20.79 22.90 -42.39
CA GLU A 4 20.58 22.08 -41.20
C GLU A 4 19.12 21.61 -41.15
N GLY A 5 18.92 20.39 -40.66
CA GLY A 5 17.62 19.78 -40.48
C GLY A 5 17.69 18.54 -39.61
N THR A 6 18.49 18.57 -38.54
CA THR A 6 18.37 17.58 -37.46
C THR A 6 17.19 18.02 -36.61
N ALA A 7 16.00 17.52 -36.95
CA ALA A 7 14.81 17.71 -36.13
C ALA A 7 15.05 17.12 -34.75
N ALA A 8 15.01 17.98 -33.74
CA ALA A 8 15.06 17.63 -32.33
C ALA A 8 13.94 16.64 -32.01
N ILE A 9 14.32 15.44 -31.61
CA ILE A 9 13.43 14.49 -30.95
C ILE A 9 13.09 15.15 -29.61
N SER A 10 11.81 15.42 -29.35
CA SER A 10 11.38 16.01 -28.09
C SER A 10 11.74 15.08 -26.93
N GLU A 11 12.31 15.65 -25.87
CA GLU A 11 12.75 14.98 -24.65
C GLU A 11 11.62 14.23 -23.91
N ALA A 12 10.36 14.33 -24.38
CA ALA A 12 9.20 13.61 -23.87
C ALA A 12 9.17 12.11 -24.23
N GLN A 13 10.09 11.61 -25.06
CA GLN A 13 10.10 10.21 -25.54
C GLN A 13 11.04 9.26 -24.77
N LEU A 14 11.63 9.67 -23.63
CA LEU A 14 12.63 8.86 -22.93
C LEU A 14 12.37 8.69 -21.42
N GLU A 15 11.13 8.42 -21.02
CA GLU A 15 10.87 7.92 -19.66
C GLU A 15 10.33 6.49 -19.71
N SER A 16 11.09 5.56 -19.14
CA SER A 16 10.72 4.14 -19.11
C SER A 16 9.51 3.93 -18.19
N PRO A 17 8.43 3.31 -18.66
CA PRO A 17 7.27 3.00 -17.80
C PRO A 17 7.71 2.09 -16.65
N SER A 18 7.22 2.37 -15.45
CA SER A 18 7.57 1.62 -14.23
C SER A 18 6.40 1.50 -13.26
N PHE A 19 6.67 0.99 -12.05
CA PHE A 19 5.71 0.90 -10.95
C PHE A 19 6.15 1.78 -9.77
N PRO A 20 6.06 3.11 -9.89
CA PRO A 20 6.59 4.03 -8.88
C PRO A 20 5.72 4.02 -7.62
N VAL A 21 6.34 4.00 -6.44
CA VAL A 21 5.66 4.12 -5.13
C VAL A 21 5.63 5.56 -4.60
N ASN A 22 6.46 6.44 -5.16
CA ASN A 22 6.67 7.83 -4.73
C ASN A 22 5.80 8.84 -5.51
N TRP A 23 4.64 8.42 -5.98
CA TRP A 23 3.66 9.33 -6.57
C TRP A 23 3.11 10.30 -5.52
N LYS A 24 2.76 11.51 -5.98
CA LYS A 24 2.27 12.59 -5.11
C LYS A 24 0.78 12.44 -4.83
N THR A 25 0.42 12.46 -3.55
CA THR A 25 -0.99 12.58 -3.12
C THR A 25 -1.42 14.05 -3.15
N VAL A 26 -2.72 14.29 -3.27
CA VAL A 26 -3.29 15.61 -2.99
C VAL A 26 -3.11 15.96 -1.51
N GLU A 27 -2.81 17.22 -1.24
CA GLU A 27 -2.74 17.80 0.10
C GLU A 27 -4.06 18.51 0.38
N LEU A 28 -4.72 18.13 1.47
CA LEU A 28 -6.01 18.68 1.88
C LEU A 28 -5.79 19.94 2.73
N SER A 29 -6.74 20.86 2.70
CA SER A 29 -6.64 22.12 3.45
C SER A 29 -6.63 21.87 4.96
N PRO A 30 -5.64 22.39 5.72
CA PRO A 30 -5.63 22.30 7.18
C PRO A 30 -6.86 22.93 7.83
N ASP A 31 -7.22 22.44 9.02
CA ASP A 31 -8.35 22.90 9.85
C ASP A 31 -9.74 22.75 9.20
N GLU A 32 -9.80 22.16 7.99
CA GLU A 32 -11.05 21.82 7.33
C GLU A 32 -11.66 20.59 8.00
N THR A 33 -12.89 20.75 8.52
CA THR A 33 -13.69 19.64 9.03
C THR A 33 -14.77 19.28 8.02
N PHE A 34 -14.81 18.01 7.62
CA PHE A 34 -15.72 17.53 6.59
C PHE A 34 -16.14 16.08 6.86
N GLN A 35 -17.18 15.64 6.16
CA GLN A 35 -17.54 14.23 6.12
C GLN A 35 -16.73 13.57 4.98
N PRO A 36 -15.78 12.68 5.28
CA PRO A 36 -14.90 12.11 4.27
C PRO A 36 -15.61 11.02 3.45
N TYR A 37 -15.29 10.93 2.16
CA TYR A 37 -15.64 9.78 1.34
C TYR A 37 -14.50 8.75 1.40
N ILE A 38 -14.64 7.76 2.28
CA ILE A 38 -13.64 6.70 2.45
C ILE A 38 -13.63 5.82 1.19
N ALA A 39 -12.49 5.76 0.50
CA ALA A 39 -12.31 5.00 -0.73
C ALA A 39 -11.74 3.60 -0.47
N ALA A 40 -10.69 3.51 0.36
CA ALA A 40 -10.11 2.24 0.80
C ALA A 40 -9.43 2.39 2.16
N VAL A 41 -9.35 1.30 2.91
CA VAL A 41 -8.76 1.27 4.26
C VAL A 41 -7.78 0.11 4.33
N ILE A 42 -6.49 0.42 4.48
CA ILE A 42 -5.44 -0.60 4.69
C ILE A 42 -5.14 -0.74 6.18
N SER A 43 -5.04 0.39 6.88
CA SER A 43 -4.89 0.43 8.34
C SER A 43 -5.21 1.84 8.86
N PRO A 44 -5.25 2.06 10.18
CA PRO A 44 -5.30 3.41 10.74
C PRO A 44 -4.12 4.30 10.33
N SER A 45 -2.99 3.72 9.90
CA SER A 45 -1.82 4.44 9.37
C SER A 45 -1.87 4.71 7.86
N LEU A 46 -2.79 4.05 7.14
CA LEU A 46 -2.91 4.18 5.70
C LEU A 46 -4.34 3.88 5.24
N PHE A 47 -5.05 4.92 4.87
CA PHE A 47 -6.35 4.83 4.20
C PHE A 47 -6.45 5.93 3.15
N TYR A 48 -7.45 5.81 2.28
CA TYR A 48 -7.61 6.68 1.12
C TYR A 48 -8.98 7.33 1.15
N LEU A 49 -9.02 8.64 0.89
CA LEU A 49 -10.24 9.41 0.69
C LEU A 49 -10.42 9.73 -0.79
N LEU A 50 -11.63 9.68 -1.33
CA LEU A 50 -11.90 10.22 -2.66
C LEU A 50 -12.20 11.71 -2.55
N SER A 51 -11.49 12.53 -3.31
CA SER A 51 -11.60 13.99 -3.32
C SER A 51 -11.49 14.54 -4.75
N PRO A 52 -12.47 14.26 -5.62
CA PRO A 52 -12.39 14.57 -7.05
C PRO A 52 -12.33 16.07 -7.30
N ASN A 53 -12.89 16.88 -6.40
CA ASN A 53 -12.92 18.34 -6.48
C ASN A 53 -11.52 18.99 -6.34
N GLN A 54 -10.50 18.25 -5.89
CA GLN A 54 -9.13 18.74 -5.79
C GLN A 54 -8.37 18.62 -7.13
N VAL A 55 -8.96 17.97 -8.14
CA VAL A 55 -8.33 17.69 -9.43
C VAL A 55 -9.12 18.35 -10.56
N ASP A 56 -8.41 18.98 -11.48
CA ASP A 56 -8.97 19.56 -12.70
C ASP A 56 -9.59 18.46 -13.59
N GLN A 57 -10.91 18.48 -13.70
CA GLN A 57 -11.69 17.44 -14.38
C GLN A 57 -11.45 17.43 -15.90
N GLN A 58 -11.16 18.57 -16.50
CA GLN A 58 -10.85 18.63 -17.92
C GLN A 58 -9.51 17.98 -18.20
N LYS A 59 -8.48 18.33 -17.41
CA LYS A 59 -7.15 17.70 -17.52
C LYS A 59 -7.20 16.20 -17.24
N LEU A 60 -8.03 15.78 -16.28
CA LEU A 60 -8.24 14.36 -16.01
C LEU A 60 -8.83 13.65 -17.23
N GLN A 61 -9.83 14.23 -17.88
CA GLN A 61 -10.44 13.66 -19.07
C GLN A 61 -9.45 13.54 -20.24
N GLU A 62 -8.61 14.56 -20.45
CA GLU A 62 -7.52 14.55 -21.43
C GLU A 62 -6.51 13.44 -21.13
N LEU A 63 -6.10 13.33 -19.86
CA LEU A 63 -5.17 12.29 -19.40
C LEU A 63 -5.74 10.88 -19.59
N MET A 64 -7.03 10.66 -19.29
CA MET A 64 -7.65 9.34 -19.47
C MET A 64 -7.65 8.89 -20.93
N MET A 65 -7.80 9.82 -21.89
CA MET A 65 -7.70 9.49 -23.32
C MET A 65 -6.27 9.09 -23.71
N GLU A 66 -5.28 9.81 -23.21
CA GLU A 66 -3.86 9.49 -23.43
C GLU A 66 -3.49 8.13 -22.81
N LEU A 67 -3.95 7.87 -21.58
CA LEU A 67 -3.73 6.61 -20.89
C LEU A 67 -4.36 5.43 -21.64
N ALA A 68 -5.58 5.58 -22.16
CA ALA A 68 -6.22 4.56 -22.98
C ALA A 68 -5.43 4.24 -24.26
N ALA A 69 -4.91 5.27 -24.93
CA ALA A 69 -4.08 5.11 -26.12
C ALA A 69 -2.75 4.41 -25.78
N TYR A 70 -2.07 4.84 -24.71
CA TYR A 70 -0.86 4.20 -24.21
C TYR A 70 -1.09 2.71 -23.93
N CYS A 71 -2.14 2.39 -23.19
CA CYS A 71 -2.42 1.01 -22.79
C CYS A 71 -2.73 0.12 -24.00
N SER A 72 -3.55 0.62 -24.93
CA SER A 72 -3.92 -0.12 -26.15
C SER A 72 -2.71 -0.42 -27.03
N ASN A 73 -1.77 0.52 -27.15
CA ASN A 73 -0.57 0.35 -27.97
C ASN A 73 0.48 -0.58 -27.36
N ASN A 74 0.48 -0.73 -26.03
CA ASN A 74 1.55 -1.44 -25.32
C ASN A 74 1.11 -2.78 -24.70
N GLN A 75 -0.19 -3.11 -24.71
CA GLN A 75 -0.74 -4.30 -24.06
C GLN A 75 -0.02 -5.60 -24.45
N ALA A 76 0.31 -5.79 -25.73
CA ALA A 76 0.99 -7.00 -26.20
C ALA A 76 2.45 -7.07 -25.72
N SER A 77 3.16 -5.93 -25.75
CA SER A 77 4.59 -5.82 -25.42
C SER A 77 4.85 -5.88 -23.91
N LEU A 78 3.93 -5.34 -23.13
CA LEU A 78 3.98 -5.24 -21.67
C LEU A 78 3.10 -6.29 -20.99
N SER A 79 2.78 -7.38 -21.67
CA SER A 79 2.06 -8.51 -21.07
C SER A 79 2.95 -9.26 -20.06
N SER A 80 2.32 -9.80 -19.02
CA SER A 80 2.85 -10.30 -17.73
C SER A 80 4.15 -11.12 -17.69
N ALA A 81 4.69 -11.61 -18.82
CA ALA A 81 5.87 -12.48 -18.83
C ALA A 81 7.20 -11.72 -18.70
N THR A 82 7.24 -10.42 -18.99
CA THR A 82 8.48 -9.63 -19.09
C THR A 82 8.60 -8.51 -18.05
N LEU A 83 7.60 -8.32 -17.18
CA LEU A 83 7.54 -7.19 -16.24
C LEU A 83 7.86 -7.60 -14.80
N SER A 84 8.56 -6.70 -14.10
CA SER A 84 8.71 -6.73 -12.64
C SER A 84 7.33 -6.65 -11.99
N ARG A 85 7.04 -7.52 -11.02
CA ARG A 85 5.78 -7.47 -10.26
C ARG A 85 5.76 -6.19 -9.38
N PRO A 86 4.67 -5.40 -9.38
CA PRO A 86 4.61 -4.19 -8.56
C PRO A 86 4.54 -4.52 -7.07
N ALA A 87 4.99 -3.57 -6.25
CA ALA A 87 4.85 -3.62 -4.79
C ALA A 87 3.54 -2.95 -4.33
N PRO A 88 3.03 -3.27 -3.13
CA PRO A 88 1.99 -2.47 -2.49
C PRO A 88 2.36 -0.98 -2.45
N GLY A 89 1.39 -0.12 -2.73
CA GLY A 89 1.55 1.33 -2.87
C GLY A 89 2.02 1.81 -4.24
N ALA A 90 2.41 0.91 -5.16
CA ALA A 90 2.88 1.31 -6.48
C ALA A 90 1.73 1.79 -7.38
N ALA A 91 1.97 2.88 -8.12
CA ALA A 91 1.10 3.33 -9.19
C ALA A 91 1.26 2.43 -10.43
N CYS A 92 0.16 2.23 -11.15
CA CYS A 92 0.08 1.40 -12.34
C CYS A 92 -1.08 1.85 -13.24
N CYS A 93 -1.15 1.27 -14.43
CA CYS A 93 -2.38 1.21 -15.22
C CYS A 93 -3.09 -0.11 -14.90
N ALA A 94 -4.39 -0.06 -14.59
CA ALA A 94 -5.21 -1.25 -14.36
C ALA A 94 -6.44 -1.24 -15.26
N GLN A 95 -6.79 -2.41 -15.80
CA GLN A 95 -8.01 -2.57 -16.60
C GLN A 95 -9.19 -2.94 -15.71
N PHE A 96 -10.24 -2.13 -15.74
CA PHE A 96 -11.45 -2.37 -14.96
C PHE A 96 -12.29 -3.50 -15.57
N SER A 97 -12.71 -4.47 -14.76
CA SER A 97 -13.39 -5.64 -15.32
C SER A 97 -14.76 -5.31 -15.92
N ASN A 98 -15.45 -4.28 -15.44
CA ASN A 98 -16.83 -3.99 -15.81
C ASN A 98 -16.96 -3.37 -17.21
N ASP A 99 -16.09 -2.44 -17.56
CA ASP A 99 -16.14 -1.72 -18.85
C ASP A 99 -14.94 -2.01 -19.77
N LYS A 100 -13.94 -2.76 -19.27
CA LYS A 100 -12.69 -3.11 -19.97
C LYS A 100 -11.81 -1.90 -20.33
N ASN A 101 -12.07 -0.74 -19.75
CA ASN A 101 -11.23 0.44 -19.92
C ASN A 101 -10.02 0.41 -18.98
N TRP A 102 -8.97 1.14 -19.36
CA TRP A 102 -7.77 1.30 -18.56
C TRP A 102 -7.82 2.58 -17.75
N TYR A 103 -7.30 2.50 -16.52
CA TYR A 103 -7.35 3.58 -15.55
C TYR A 103 -6.02 3.68 -14.80
N ARG A 104 -5.75 4.86 -14.22
CA ARG A 104 -4.70 4.97 -13.20
C ARG A 104 -5.15 4.25 -11.95
N ALA A 105 -4.25 3.46 -11.38
CA ALA A 105 -4.54 2.70 -10.19
C ALA A 105 -3.33 2.65 -9.25
N VAL A 106 -3.59 2.32 -8.00
CA VAL A 106 -2.56 2.04 -7.00
C VAL A 106 -2.76 0.61 -6.51
N VAL A 107 -1.67 -0.16 -6.46
CA VAL A 107 -1.68 -1.51 -5.90
C VAL A 107 -1.85 -1.42 -4.39
N LEU A 108 -2.87 -2.10 -3.86
CA LEU A 108 -3.12 -2.21 -2.43
C LEU A 108 -2.46 -3.48 -1.86
N GLU A 109 -2.69 -4.62 -2.52
CA GLU A 109 -2.19 -5.92 -2.09
C GLU A 109 -1.75 -6.77 -3.29
N VAL A 110 -0.81 -7.67 -3.05
CA VAL A 110 -0.13 -8.44 -4.09
C VAL A 110 -0.27 -9.94 -3.80
N GLY A 111 -1.24 -10.60 -4.44
CA GLY A 111 -1.48 -12.05 -4.35
C GLY A 111 -0.95 -12.81 -5.58
N GLU A 112 -0.70 -14.11 -5.47
CA GLU A 112 0.06 -14.90 -6.47
C GLU A 112 -0.36 -14.66 -7.92
N ASN A 113 -1.66 -14.69 -8.20
CA ASN A 113 -2.22 -14.55 -9.55
C ASN A 113 -3.05 -13.27 -9.75
N GLU A 114 -3.33 -12.53 -8.67
CA GLU A 114 -4.19 -11.36 -8.67
C GLU A 114 -3.65 -10.27 -7.74
N LEU A 115 -3.92 -9.02 -8.07
CA LEU A 115 -3.58 -7.87 -7.25
C LEU A 115 -4.87 -7.16 -6.83
N SER A 116 -4.95 -6.72 -5.59
CA SER A 116 -5.96 -5.75 -5.19
C SER A 116 -5.46 -4.36 -5.58
N VAL A 117 -6.30 -3.58 -6.26
CA VAL A 117 -6.01 -2.21 -6.67
C VAL A 117 -7.12 -1.28 -6.23
N ILE A 118 -6.79 0.00 -6.07
CA ILE A 118 -7.73 1.12 -6.04
C ILE A 118 -7.60 1.90 -7.34
N TYR A 119 -8.72 2.18 -8.01
CA TYR A 119 -8.75 3.06 -9.17
C TYR A 119 -8.57 4.50 -8.69
N ALA A 120 -7.40 5.07 -8.95
CA ALA A 120 -6.88 6.23 -8.22
C ALA A 120 -7.69 7.51 -8.44
N ASP A 121 -8.47 7.56 -9.53
CA ASP A 121 -9.31 8.70 -9.88
C ASP A 121 -10.80 8.48 -9.54
N TYR A 122 -11.18 7.27 -9.11
CA TYR A 122 -12.58 6.85 -8.91
C TYR A 122 -12.86 6.27 -7.52
N GLY A 123 -11.82 5.85 -6.80
CA GLY A 123 -11.89 5.40 -5.41
C GLY A 123 -12.40 3.97 -5.21
N ASN A 124 -13.04 3.34 -6.20
CA ASN A 124 -13.44 1.95 -6.10
C ASN A 124 -12.23 1.00 -6.15
N THR A 125 -12.36 -0.16 -5.52
CA THR A 125 -11.32 -1.19 -5.48
C THR A 125 -11.73 -2.44 -6.24
N GLU A 126 -10.75 -3.20 -6.71
CA GLU A 126 -10.98 -4.48 -7.37
C GLU A 126 -9.77 -5.41 -7.20
N LYS A 127 -10.03 -6.73 -7.21
CA LYS A 127 -8.98 -7.72 -7.46
C LYS A 127 -8.91 -8.02 -8.96
N VAL A 128 -7.76 -7.76 -9.56
CA VAL A 128 -7.54 -7.94 -11.00
C VAL A 128 -6.39 -8.92 -11.24
N PRO A 129 -6.43 -9.73 -12.32
CA PRO A 129 -5.32 -10.61 -12.65
C PRO A 129 -4.08 -9.79 -13.03
N VAL A 130 -2.88 -10.36 -12.85
CA VAL A 130 -1.61 -9.70 -13.21
C VAL A 130 -1.60 -9.24 -14.69
N SER A 131 -2.30 -9.95 -15.57
CA SER A 131 -2.44 -9.60 -16.99
C SER A 131 -3.21 -8.29 -17.26
N CYS A 132 -3.95 -7.79 -16.28
CA CYS A 132 -4.70 -6.54 -16.35
C CYS A 132 -3.96 -5.37 -15.68
N ILE A 133 -2.66 -5.54 -15.41
CA ILE A 133 -1.78 -4.51 -14.84
C ILE A 133 -0.68 -4.16 -15.84
N MET A 134 -0.41 -2.88 -16.01
CA MET A 134 0.74 -2.39 -16.77
C MET A 134 1.49 -1.29 -16.00
N PRO A 135 2.80 -1.15 -16.23
CA PRO A 135 3.56 -0.03 -15.69
C PRO A 135 3.02 1.28 -16.25
N ILE A 136 3.13 2.35 -15.47
CA ILE A 136 2.64 3.67 -15.83
C ILE A 136 3.82 4.59 -16.17
N PRO A 137 3.77 5.32 -17.30
CA PRO A 137 4.70 6.40 -17.59
C PRO A 137 4.60 7.55 -16.57
N THR A 138 5.72 8.14 -16.18
CA THR A 138 5.75 9.19 -15.15
C THR A 138 4.98 10.45 -15.56
N HIS A 139 4.91 10.79 -16.86
CA HIS A 139 4.11 11.94 -17.32
C HIS A 139 2.61 11.77 -17.02
N LEU A 140 2.07 10.55 -17.04
CA LEU A 140 0.68 10.26 -16.67
C LEU A 140 0.42 10.33 -15.14
N LEU A 141 1.47 10.60 -14.35
CA LEU A 141 1.40 10.84 -12.91
C LEU A 141 1.56 12.33 -12.54
N GLN A 142 1.72 13.22 -13.53
CA GLN A 142 1.88 14.66 -13.26
C GLN A 142 0.61 15.30 -12.69
N LEU A 143 -0.55 14.87 -13.20
CA LEU A 143 -1.84 15.21 -12.59
C LEU A 143 -1.98 14.40 -11.29
N PRO A 144 -2.29 15.01 -10.13
CA PRO A 144 -2.55 14.24 -8.91
C PRO A 144 -3.70 13.24 -9.09
N PHE A 145 -3.69 12.18 -8.29
CA PHE A 145 -4.83 11.27 -8.20
C PHE A 145 -6.00 11.93 -7.48
N CYS A 146 -7.24 11.54 -7.79
CA CYS A 146 -8.40 11.99 -7.01
C CYS A 146 -8.46 11.37 -5.61
N ILE A 147 -7.73 10.29 -5.36
CA ILE A 147 -7.56 9.75 -4.00
C ILE A 147 -6.50 10.53 -3.21
N ALA A 148 -6.83 10.87 -1.97
CA ALA A 148 -5.90 11.41 -0.98
C ALA A 148 -5.40 10.28 -0.07
N ARG A 149 -4.08 10.15 0.10
CA ARG A 149 -3.47 9.26 1.09
C ARG A 149 -3.58 9.91 2.47
N CYS A 150 -4.05 9.14 3.45
CA CYS A 150 -4.35 9.62 4.78
C CYS A 150 -3.84 8.68 5.88
N THR A 151 -3.57 9.25 7.05
CA THR A 151 -3.25 8.55 8.30
C THR A 151 -4.01 9.21 9.44
N LEU A 152 -4.34 8.45 10.48
CA LEU A 152 -4.79 9.05 11.75
C LEU A 152 -3.65 9.83 12.40
N THR A 153 -4.02 10.82 13.22
CA THR A 153 -3.12 11.44 14.21
C THR A 153 -2.56 10.40 15.17
N GLY A 154 -1.41 10.70 15.78
CA GLY A 154 -0.79 9.82 16.77
C GLY A 154 -0.05 8.63 16.16
N LYS A 155 0.31 8.68 14.88
CA LYS A 155 0.92 7.58 14.13
C LYS A 155 2.22 7.04 14.74
N GLU A 156 2.93 7.86 15.50
CA GLU A 156 4.14 7.51 16.24
C GLU A 156 3.89 6.47 17.35
N HIS A 157 2.64 6.27 17.76
CA HIS A 157 2.23 5.28 18.75
C HIS A 157 1.68 3.99 18.12
N PHE A 158 1.59 3.91 16.79
CA PHE A 158 1.02 2.76 16.10
C PHE A 158 2.05 1.64 15.89
N PRO A 159 1.60 0.37 15.91
CA PRO A 159 2.49 -0.76 15.69
C PRO A 159 2.91 -0.83 14.22
N ALA A 160 4.06 -1.46 13.96
CA ALA A 160 4.49 -1.75 12.59
C ALA A 160 3.59 -2.77 11.88
N VAL A 161 2.98 -3.69 12.65
CA VAL A 161 2.04 -4.70 12.15
C VAL A 161 0.76 -4.57 12.95
N TRP A 162 -0.35 -4.38 12.25
CA TRP A 162 -1.65 -4.15 12.85
C TRP A 162 -2.37 -5.46 13.18
N PRO A 163 -2.88 -5.64 14.42
CA PRO A 163 -3.79 -6.74 14.74
C PRO A 163 -5.07 -6.67 13.89
N GLU A 164 -5.48 -7.80 13.33
CA GLU A 164 -6.62 -7.89 12.41
C GLU A 164 -7.93 -7.35 13.01
N ASP A 165 -8.17 -7.65 14.29
CA ASP A 165 -9.36 -7.20 15.01
C ASP A 165 -9.39 -5.67 15.20
N VAL A 166 -8.24 -5.04 15.40
CA VAL A 166 -8.11 -3.58 15.50
C VAL A 166 -8.28 -2.91 14.12
N GLN A 167 -7.76 -3.54 13.05
CA GLN A 167 -8.03 -3.08 11.68
C GLN A 167 -9.52 -3.14 11.36
N GLN A 168 -10.17 -4.27 11.69
CA GLN A 168 -11.59 -4.46 11.48
C GLN A 168 -12.41 -3.46 12.30
N LEU A 169 -12.03 -3.18 13.54
CA LEU A 169 -12.65 -2.16 14.38
C LEU A 169 -12.60 -0.78 13.71
N PHE A 170 -11.42 -0.39 13.20
CA PHE A 170 -11.27 0.89 12.50
C PHE A 170 -12.15 0.97 11.26
N GLN A 171 -12.16 -0.07 10.43
CA GLN A 171 -13.05 -0.15 9.25
C GLN A 171 -14.51 0.01 9.65
N THR A 172 -14.97 -0.71 10.68
CA THR A 172 -16.36 -0.61 11.18
C THR A 172 -16.69 0.80 11.69
N MET A 173 -15.77 1.46 12.39
CA MET A 173 -15.97 2.85 12.85
C MET A 173 -16.12 3.83 11.67
N LEU A 174 -15.33 3.66 10.61
CA LEU A 174 -15.42 4.51 9.42
C LEU A 174 -16.74 4.33 8.65
N LEU A 175 -17.31 3.12 8.62
CA LEU A 175 -18.59 2.84 7.96
C LEU A 175 -19.78 3.52 8.63
N ASN A 176 -19.67 3.84 9.92
CA ASN A 176 -20.76 4.43 10.71
C ASN A 176 -20.92 5.95 10.51
N GLY A 177 -20.21 6.52 9.52
CA GLY A 177 -20.11 7.95 9.31
C GLY A 177 -19.18 8.59 10.33
N VAL A 178 -18.26 9.41 9.86
CA VAL A 178 -17.27 10.11 10.68
C VAL A 178 -17.15 11.55 10.23
N LEU A 179 -16.60 12.39 11.10
CA LEU A 179 -16.08 13.70 10.70
C LEU A 179 -14.56 13.63 10.78
N ALA A 180 -13.90 14.10 9.73
CA ALA A 180 -12.45 14.22 9.68
C ALA A 180 -12.07 15.69 9.69
N THR A 181 -11.02 16.03 10.43
CA THR A 181 -10.38 17.35 10.44
C THR A 181 -8.92 17.18 10.02
N VAL A 182 -8.50 17.89 8.98
CA VAL A 182 -7.11 17.88 8.52
C VAL A 182 -6.23 18.61 9.53
N GLN A 183 -5.20 17.94 10.04
CA GLN A 183 -4.29 18.50 11.03
C GLN A 183 -2.98 18.99 10.41
N SER A 184 -2.41 18.21 9.49
CA SER A 184 -1.14 18.52 8.83
C SER A 184 -0.90 17.59 7.63
N PHE A 185 0.16 17.87 6.87
CA PHE A 185 0.71 16.99 5.86
C PHE A 185 2.13 16.56 6.29
N ASP A 186 2.41 15.26 6.30
CA ASP A 186 3.70 14.73 6.81
C ASP A 186 4.77 14.52 5.72
N GLY A 187 4.50 14.98 4.49
CA GLY A 187 5.33 14.74 3.31
C GLY A 187 4.90 13.53 2.48
N SER A 188 4.07 12.64 3.03
CA SER A 188 3.59 11.42 2.36
C SER A 188 2.06 11.25 2.42
N ALA A 189 1.42 11.68 3.51
CA ALA A 189 0.00 11.52 3.76
C ALA A 189 -0.59 12.73 4.52
N ASN A 190 -1.89 12.93 4.33
CA ASN A 190 -2.68 13.85 5.12
C ASN A 190 -2.94 13.25 6.50
N VAL A 191 -2.53 13.96 7.55
CA VAL A 191 -2.74 13.53 8.93
C VAL A 191 -4.08 14.06 9.41
N LEU A 192 -5.00 13.15 9.75
CA LEU A 192 -6.38 13.46 10.07
C LEU A 192 -6.70 13.15 11.54
N SER A 193 -7.36 14.10 12.21
CA SER A 193 -8.15 13.79 13.40
C SER A 193 -9.51 13.30 12.95
N VAL A 194 -9.96 12.14 13.42
CA VAL A 194 -11.25 11.58 13.02
C VAL A 194 -12.09 11.34 14.26
N ILE A 195 -13.32 11.84 14.25
CA ILE A 195 -14.29 11.70 15.34
C ILE A 195 -15.54 10.93 14.90
N LEU A 196 -16.10 10.15 15.81
CA LEU A 196 -17.47 9.66 15.66
C LEU A 196 -18.46 10.80 15.90
N PRO A 197 -19.57 10.87 15.16
CA PRO A 197 -20.66 11.78 15.48
C PRO A 197 -21.15 11.56 16.90
N THR A 198 -21.53 12.63 17.60
CA THR A 198 -22.01 12.57 19.00
C THR A 198 -23.23 11.66 19.16
N GLN A 199 -24.06 11.55 18.12
CA GLN A 199 -25.22 10.65 18.06
C GLN A 199 -24.83 9.16 18.10
N MET A 200 -23.59 8.83 17.74
CA MET A 200 -23.03 7.47 17.72
C MET A 200 -22.08 7.21 18.90
N GLY A 201 -22.27 7.93 20.02
CA GLY A 201 -21.42 7.84 21.21
C GLY A 201 -20.24 8.82 21.22
N GLY A 202 -19.93 9.44 20.08
CA GLY A 202 -18.86 10.42 19.95
C GLY A 202 -17.46 9.84 20.19
N GLY A 203 -16.48 10.73 20.26
CA GLY A 203 -15.11 10.42 20.63
C GLY A 203 -14.13 10.38 19.46
N GLN A 204 -12.85 10.44 19.80
CA GLN A 204 -11.72 10.46 18.85
C GLN A 204 -11.32 9.04 18.49
N LEU A 205 -11.32 8.70 17.19
CA LEU A 205 -10.95 7.36 16.71
C LEU A 205 -9.53 6.99 17.12
N THR A 206 -8.58 7.94 17.09
CA THR A 206 -7.20 7.69 17.55
C THR A 206 -7.17 7.14 18.98
N ALA A 207 -7.93 7.74 19.91
CA ALA A 207 -7.97 7.27 21.29
C ALA A 207 -8.59 5.87 21.39
N MET A 208 -9.70 5.63 20.69
CA MET A 208 -10.36 4.32 20.69
C MET A 208 -9.47 3.21 20.13
N ILE A 209 -8.70 3.50 19.07
CA ILE A 209 -7.76 2.54 18.48
C ILE A 209 -6.59 2.26 19.43
N LEU A 210 -6.06 3.28 20.11
CA LEU A 210 -5.01 3.09 21.12
C LEU A 210 -5.50 2.27 22.32
N ASP A 211 -6.72 2.49 22.79
CA ASP A 211 -7.33 1.70 23.85
C ASP A 211 -7.51 0.24 23.45
N ALA A 212 -7.96 -0.01 22.21
CA ALA A 212 -8.09 -1.36 21.65
C ALA A 212 -6.73 -2.10 21.56
N LEU A 213 -5.68 -1.40 21.11
CA LEU A 213 -4.32 -1.94 21.08
C LEU A 213 -3.82 -2.30 22.49
N GLN A 214 -4.08 -1.46 23.49
CA GLN A 214 -3.70 -1.73 24.88
C GLN A 214 -4.48 -2.92 25.47
N ALA A 215 -5.77 -3.05 25.15
CA ALA A 215 -6.59 -4.18 25.59
C ALA A 215 -6.07 -5.52 25.01
N GLN A 216 -5.70 -5.54 23.74
CA GLN A 216 -5.09 -6.69 23.08
C GLN A 216 -3.73 -7.08 23.68
N ALA A 217 -2.89 -6.10 24.03
CA ALA A 217 -1.61 -6.36 24.68
C ALA A 217 -1.79 -7.02 26.06
N LYS A 218 -2.84 -6.65 26.80
CA LYS A 218 -3.18 -7.25 28.10
C LYS A 218 -3.79 -8.65 28.00
N SER A 219 -4.52 -8.95 26.92
CA SER A 219 -5.12 -10.27 26.69
C SER A 219 -4.12 -11.30 26.15
N ASN A 220 -3.05 -10.84 25.47
CA ASN A 220 -2.01 -11.70 24.89
C ASN A 220 -0.58 -11.40 25.41
N PRO A 221 -0.30 -11.52 26.72
CA PRO A 221 1.01 -11.18 27.30
C PRO A 221 2.18 -12.09 26.86
N CYS A 222 1.93 -13.21 26.16
CA CYS A 222 2.91 -14.29 25.95
C CYS A 222 3.72 -14.21 24.64
N ARG A 223 3.53 -13.20 23.78
CA ARG A 223 4.28 -13.10 22.50
C ARG A 223 5.52 -12.19 22.55
N SER A 224 5.69 -11.38 23.60
CA SER A 224 6.80 -10.44 23.74
C SER A 224 8.02 -10.99 24.50
N ALA A 225 7.98 -12.24 24.98
CA ALA A 225 9.04 -12.83 25.81
C ALA A 225 9.92 -13.88 25.13
N GLN A 226 9.67 -14.25 23.85
CA GLN A 226 10.52 -15.19 23.12
C GLN A 226 11.50 -14.45 22.22
N GLY A 227 12.48 -13.79 22.84
CA GLY A 227 13.48 -13.00 22.13
C GLY A 227 14.70 -12.64 22.98
N ALA A 228 14.99 -13.38 24.04
CA ALA A 228 16.25 -13.28 24.77
C ALA A 228 16.37 -14.49 25.69
N GLU A 229 17.11 -15.52 25.25
CA GLU A 229 17.92 -16.43 26.08
C GLU A 229 18.34 -17.63 25.21
N GLN A 230 19.47 -17.49 24.53
CA GLN A 230 20.37 -18.60 24.24
C GLN A 230 21.80 -18.08 24.34
N SER A 231 22.25 -17.97 25.58
CA SER A 231 23.66 -18.13 25.92
C SER A 231 23.77 -19.44 26.68
N ASP A 232 24.45 -20.43 26.12
CA ASP A 232 25.38 -21.19 26.95
C ASP A 232 26.49 -21.79 26.09
N SER A 233 27.67 -21.25 26.36
CA SER A 233 28.98 -21.76 25.99
C SER A 233 29.25 -23.10 26.67
N SER A 234 29.83 -24.06 25.95
CA SER A 234 30.73 -25.03 26.58
C SER A 234 31.79 -25.48 25.58
N THR A 235 33.04 -25.33 25.99
CA THR A 235 34.25 -25.79 25.31
C THR A 235 35.13 -26.54 26.32
N SER A 236 35.92 -27.48 25.79
CA SER A 236 36.98 -28.30 26.43
C SER A 236 36.48 -29.66 26.98
N ALA A 237 37.20 -30.78 26.86
CA ALA A 237 38.52 -31.05 26.32
C ALA A 237 38.62 -32.55 25.94
N ALA A 238 39.50 -32.88 25.00
CA ALA A 238 39.92 -34.25 24.71
C ALA A 238 41.23 -34.58 25.45
N SER A 239 41.32 -35.74 26.11
CA SER A 239 42.57 -36.50 26.18
C SER A 239 42.39 -37.97 26.62
N THR A 240 43.12 -38.81 25.91
CA THR A 240 43.23 -40.28 25.81
C THR A 240 43.64 -41.04 27.10
N ARG A 241 43.08 -42.26 27.30
CA ARG A 241 43.85 -43.49 27.62
C ARG A 241 43.02 -44.79 27.61
N VAL A 242 43.43 -45.69 26.70
CA VAL A 242 43.70 -47.15 26.80
C VAL A 242 42.64 -48.14 27.35
N THR A 243 42.45 -49.20 26.54
CA THR A 243 41.69 -50.49 26.55
C THR A 243 41.99 -51.45 27.73
N PRO A 244 41.29 -52.61 27.96
CA PRO A 244 40.77 -53.56 26.95
C PRO A 244 39.49 -54.43 27.19
N ASP A 245 39.07 -55.05 26.07
CA ASP A 245 38.35 -56.32 25.82
C ASP A 245 37.00 -56.69 26.47
N CYS A 246 35.99 -57.06 25.65
CA CYS A 246 35.65 -58.48 25.37
C CYS A 246 34.43 -58.67 24.41
N VAL A 247 34.65 -59.44 23.33
CA VAL A 247 33.79 -60.48 22.71
C VAL A 247 32.50 -60.11 21.95
N GLN A 248 32.55 -60.40 20.64
CA GLN A 248 31.44 -60.67 19.71
C GLN A 248 30.97 -62.15 19.79
N PRO A 249 29.75 -62.53 19.34
CA PRO A 249 29.61 -63.00 17.95
C PRO A 249 28.24 -62.76 17.26
N LYS A 250 28.30 -62.58 15.92
CA LYS A 250 27.55 -63.25 14.81
C LYS A 250 26.03 -63.50 14.97
N SER A 251 25.17 -63.47 13.95
CA SER A 251 25.30 -63.60 12.49
C SER A 251 23.94 -63.33 11.84
N THR A 252 23.99 -62.91 10.58
CA THR A 252 22.96 -62.82 9.53
C THR A 252 22.28 -64.16 9.22
N PRO A 253 21.20 -64.16 8.41
CA PRO A 253 21.32 -64.24 6.95
C PRO A 253 21.03 -62.93 6.21
#